data_AF-M5G6Q7-F1
#
_entry.id   AF-M5G6Q7-F1
#
_cell.length_a   1.000
_cell.length_b   1.000
_cell.length_c   1.000
_cell.angle_alpha   90.00
_cell.angle_beta   90.00
_cell.angle_gamma   90.00
#
_symmetry.space_group_name_H-M   'P 1'
#
loop_
_entity.id
_entity.type
_entity.pdbx_description
1 polymer ?
#
loop_
_entity_poly.entity_id
_entity_poly.type
_entity_poly.pdbx_seq_one_letter_code
_entity_poly.pdbx_strand_id
1 'polypeptide(L)'
;MPYPTIPKRKRAKHTRRRGPPKDPTGPCYIERLPLELLSEIFTLCERDERRLGGSEIPVDESCAVRFSLVNRFWRRAALCTPALWTTVCISTNHHMHRAVRWMERSKRRNLTVTMFATHPVTVH
;
A
#
# COMPACT_ATOMS: atom_id res chain seq x y z
N MET A 1 -29.55 23.58 -43.55
CA MET A 1 -29.00 22.20 -43.57
C MET A 1 -29.14 21.61 -42.16
N PRO A 2 -30.10 20.71 -41.90
CA PRO A 2 -30.23 20.05 -40.60
C PRO A 2 -29.33 18.80 -40.55
N TYR A 3 -28.59 18.65 -39.44
CA TYR A 3 -27.69 17.52 -39.21
C TYR A 3 -28.48 16.22 -38.95
N PRO A 4 -27.98 15.05 -39.40
CA PRO A 4 -28.61 13.77 -39.13
C PRO A 4 -28.34 13.29 -37.71
N THR A 5 -29.41 12.92 -37.00
CA THR A 5 -29.39 12.33 -35.67
C THR A 5 -28.88 10.89 -35.72
N ILE A 6 -27.71 10.63 -35.14
CA ILE A 6 -27.14 9.27 -35.02
C ILE A 6 -27.88 8.49 -33.91
N PRO A 7 -28.50 7.33 -34.18
CA PRO A 7 -29.11 6.53 -33.12
C PRO A 7 -28.14 5.50 -32.52
N LYS A 8 -28.07 5.55 -31.18
CA LYS A 8 -27.97 4.45 -30.20
C LYS A 8 -26.79 3.46 -30.28
N ARG A 9 -26.09 3.33 -29.15
CA ARG A 9 -25.70 2.02 -28.61
C ARG A 9 -25.96 1.97 -27.10
N LYS A 10 -27.03 1.27 -26.69
CA LYS A 10 -27.21 0.86 -25.29
C LYS A 10 -26.13 -0.16 -24.97
N ARG A 11 -25.16 0.20 -24.14
CA ARG A 11 -24.18 -0.75 -23.59
C ARG A 11 -24.95 -1.78 -22.75
N ALA A 12 -24.92 -3.03 -23.19
CA ALA A 12 -25.36 -4.16 -22.39
C ALA A 12 -24.50 -4.21 -21.11
N LYS A 13 -25.14 -4.05 -19.95
CA LYS A 13 -24.50 -4.29 -18.65
C LYS A 13 -24.20 -5.78 -18.58
N HIS A 14 -22.93 -6.13 -18.77
CA HIS A 14 -22.44 -7.47 -18.48
C HIS A 14 -22.47 -7.64 -16.96
N THR A 15 -23.61 -8.10 -16.45
CA THR A 15 -23.76 -8.53 -15.07
C THR A 15 -22.94 -9.80 -14.91
N ARG A 16 -21.67 -9.64 -14.53
CA ARG A 16 -20.87 -10.72 -13.95
C ARG A 16 -21.67 -11.26 -12.76
N ARG A 17 -22.40 -12.35 -12.96
CA ARG A 17 -22.92 -13.19 -11.90
C ARG A 17 -21.71 -13.75 -11.16
N ARG A 18 -21.21 -13.00 -10.16
CA ARG A 18 -20.41 -13.59 -9.09
C ARG A 18 -21.38 -14.50 -8.35
N GLY A 19 -21.26 -15.80 -8.55
CA GLY A 19 -21.85 -16.75 -7.61
C GLY A 19 -21.34 -16.43 -6.20
N PRO A 20 -22.10 -16.79 -5.15
CA PRO A 20 -21.61 -16.64 -3.78
C PRO A 20 -20.24 -17.35 -3.67
N PRO A 21 -19.22 -16.71 -3.09
CA PRO A 21 -17.96 -17.38 -2.80
C PRO A 21 -18.29 -18.63 -1.97
N LYS A 22 -17.80 -19.80 -2.39
CA LYS A 22 -17.78 -20.98 -1.53
C LYS A 22 -16.86 -20.63 -0.37
N ASP A 23 -17.45 -20.39 0.79
CA ASP A 23 -16.72 -20.11 2.03
C ASP A 23 -15.84 -21.32 2.41
N PRO A 24 -14.51 -21.17 2.51
CA PRO A 24 -13.73 -22.00 3.42
C PRO A 24 -13.77 -21.32 4.80
N THR A 25 -14.93 -21.21 5.44
CA THR A 25 -15.04 -20.54 6.75
C THR A 25 -14.59 -21.46 7.88
N GLY A 26 -13.30 -21.74 7.91
CA GLY A 26 -12.59 -21.84 9.17
C GLY A 26 -12.38 -20.41 9.72
N PRO A 27 -12.35 -20.20 11.05
CA PRO A 27 -12.09 -18.89 11.61
C PRO A 27 -10.71 -18.38 11.16
N CYS A 28 -10.66 -17.15 10.63
CA CYS A 28 -9.42 -16.49 10.32
C CYS A 28 -8.71 -16.13 11.65
N TYR A 29 -7.83 -17.01 12.14
CA TYR A 29 -7.21 -16.85 13.47
C TYR A 29 -6.44 -15.55 13.64
N ILE A 30 -5.93 -14.98 12.55
CA ILE A 30 -5.21 -13.70 12.58
C ILE A 30 -6.12 -12.51 12.91
N GLU A 31 -7.42 -12.60 12.60
CA GLU A 31 -8.41 -11.57 12.95
C GLU A 31 -8.81 -11.63 14.43
N ARG A 32 -8.43 -12.69 15.14
CA ARG A 32 -8.62 -12.82 16.59
C ARG A 32 -7.46 -12.24 17.39
N LEU A 33 -6.34 -11.88 16.74
CA LEU A 33 -5.25 -11.19 17.42
C LEU A 33 -5.70 -9.80 17.84
N PRO A 34 -5.40 -9.38 19.07
CA PRO A 34 -5.46 -7.97 19.46
C PRO A 34 -4.67 -7.11 18.47
N LEU A 35 -5.14 -5.89 18.26
CA LEU A 35 -4.52 -4.94 17.34
C LEU A 35 -3.05 -4.72 17.70
N GLU A 36 -2.75 -4.69 19.00
CA GLU A 36 -1.44 -4.48 19.59
C GLU A 36 -0.45 -5.57 19.18
N LEU A 37 -0.87 -6.84 19.21
CA LEU A 37 -0.02 -7.96 18.80
C LEU A 37 0.24 -7.94 17.30
N LEU A 38 -0.78 -7.61 16.51
CA LEU A 38 -0.61 -7.48 15.06
C LEU A 38 0.33 -6.32 14.70
N SER A 39 0.20 -5.18 15.40
CA SER A 39 1.12 -4.04 15.31
C SER A 39 2.56 -4.39 15.68
N GLU A 40 2.75 -5.21 16.71
CA GLU A 40 4.06 -5.69 17.14
C GLU A 40 4.70 -6.59 16.08
N ILE A 41 3.94 -7.55 15.54
CA ILE A 41 4.38 -8.40 14.42
C ILE A 41 4.82 -7.55 13.24
N PHE A 42 4.00 -6.57 12.84
CA PHE A 42 4.36 -5.69 11.73
C PHE A 42 5.66 -4.93 11.97
N THR A 43 5.87 -4.47 13.21
CA THR A 43 7.08 -3.74 13.59
C THR A 43 8.31 -4.65 13.56
N LEU A 44 8.18 -5.93 13.93
CA LEU A 44 9.25 -6.92 13.81
C LEU A 44 9.60 -7.16 12.33
N CYS A 45 8.60 -7.40 11.47
CA CYS A 45 8.83 -7.60 10.04
C CYS A 45 9.51 -6.39 9.38
N GLU A 46 9.07 -5.17 9.69
CA GLU A 46 9.69 -3.94 9.18
C GLU A 46 11.15 -3.80 9.62
N ARG A 47 11.48 -4.19 10.87
CA ARG A 47 12.87 -4.16 11.36
C ARG A 47 13.74 -5.18 10.63
N ASP A 48 13.24 -6.38 10.41
CA ASP A 48 13.99 -7.44 9.71
C ASP A 48 14.21 -7.09 8.25
N GLU A 49 13.20 -6.54 7.57
CA GLU A 49 13.39 -6.07 6.20
C GLU A 49 14.42 -4.96 6.08
N ARG A 50 14.43 -3.99 7.00
CA ARG A 50 15.46 -2.93 6.98
C ARG A 50 16.86 -3.48 7.21
N ARG A 51 16.99 -4.55 8.01
CA ARG A 51 18.29 -5.22 8.25
C ARG A 51 18.77 -5.96 7.00
N LEU A 52 17.86 -6.58 6.26
CA LEU A 52 18.19 -7.41 5.09
C LEU A 52 18.31 -6.60 3.79
N GLY A 53 17.43 -5.62 3.58
CA GLY A 53 17.29 -4.85 2.33
C GLY A 53 17.86 -3.43 2.37
N GLY A 54 18.42 -2.99 3.49
CA GLY A 54 18.94 -1.63 3.64
C GLY A 54 17.86 -0.53 3.54
N SER A 55 18.27 0.73 3.37
CA SER A 55 17.35 1.88 3.27
C SER A 55 16.83 2.15 1.84
N GLU A 56 16.96 1.16 0.95
CA GLU A 56 16.66 1.32 -0.49
C GLU A 56 15.27 0.80 -0.88
N ILE A 57 14.52 0.20 0.05
CA ILE A 57 13.20 -0.41 -0.23
C ILE A 57 12.26 0.65 -0.82
N PRO A 58 11.82 0.51 -2.08
CA PRO A 58 10.93 1.48 -2.72
C PRO A 58 9.65 1.70 -1.88
N VAL A 59 9.09 2.92 -1.90
CA VAL A 59 7.87 3.26 -1.14
C VAL A 59 6.74 2.23 -1.35
N ASP A 60 6.56 1.78 -2.58
CA ASP A 60 5.54 0.80 -2.99
C ASP A 60 5.73 -0.59 -2.38
N GLU A 61 6.97 -0.94 -2.04
CA GLU A 61 7.34 -2.26 -1.56
C GLU A 61 7.49 -2.31 -0.04
N SER A 62 7.39 -1.18 0.66
CA SER A 62 7.45 -1.15 2.13
C SER A 62 6.45 -2.11 2.80
N CYS A 63 6.81 -2.69 3.95
CA CYS A 63 5.89 -3.52 4.73
C CYS A 63 4.61 -2.75 5.09
N ALA A 64 4.72 -1.45 5.38
CA ALA A 64 3.58 -0.58 5.65
C ALA A 64 2.51 -0.64 4.54
N VAL A 65 2.94 -0.60 3.28
CA VAL A 65 2.04 -0.70 2.11
C VAL A 65 1.53 -2.12 1.97
N ARG A 66 2.41 -3.13 2.01
CA ARG A 66 2.01 -4.54 1.85
C ARG A 66 0.97 -4.96 2.88
N PHE A 67 1.19 -4.66 4.16
CA PHE A 67 0.21 -4.94 5.23
C PHE A 67 -1.11 -4.19 5.02
N SER A 68 -1.06 -2.97 4.50
CA SER A 68 -2.28 -2.19 4.20
C SER A 68 -3.15 -2.77 3.08
N LEU A 69 -2.60 -3.67 2.26
CA LEU A 69 -3.27 -4.27 1.10
C LEU A 69 -3.89 -5.64 1.40
N VAL A 70 -3.58 -6.29 2.52
CA VAL A 70 -4.05 -7.65 2.85
C VAL A 70 -5.57 -7.70 3.06
N ASN A 71 -6.09 -7.05 4.10
CA ASN A 71 -7.52 -6.92 4.36
C ASN A 71 -7.81 -5.63 5.16
N ARG A 72 -9.09 -5.38 5.50
CA ARG A 72 -9.47 -4.16 6.24
C ARG A 72 -8.90 -4.12 7.66
N PHE A 73 -8.78 -5.27 8.32
CA PHE A 73 -8.25 -5.38 9.68
C PHE A 73 -6.76 -5.04 9.72
N TRP A 74 -5.96 -5.64 8.83
CA TRP A 74 -4.54 -5.36 8.67
C TRP A 74 -4.28 -3.93 8.24
N ARG A 75 -5.11 -3.39 7.35
CA ARG A 75 -5.03 -1.97 7.00
C ARG A 75 -5.20 -1.06 8.21
N ARG A 76 -6.20 -1.32 9.05
CA ARG A 76 -6.39 -0.58 10.29
C ARG A 76 -5.17 -0.71 11.21
N ALA A 77 -4.66 -1.93 11.41
CA ALA A 77 -3.46 -2.17 12.21
C ALA A 77 -2.23 -1.41 11.67
N ALA A 78 -1.97 -1.49 10.36
CA ALA A 78 -0.85 -0.80 9.73
C ALA A 78 -0.95 0.73 9.89
N LEU A 79 -2.13 1.31 9.64
CA LEU A 79 -2.37 2.74 9.83
C LEU A 79 -2.29 3.19 11.30
N CYS A 80 -2.68 2.31 12.23
CA CYS A 80 -2.56 2.55 13.68
C CYS A 80 -1.15 2.34 14.23
N THR A 81 -0.18 1.92 13.41
CA THR A 81 1.21 1.61 13.81
C THR A 81 2.18 2.64 13.23
N PRO A 82 2.42 3.79 13.89
CA PRO A 82 3.30 4.85 13.37
C PRO A 82 4.73 4.38 13.05
N ALA A 83 5.21 3.33 13.73
CA ALA A 83 6.54 2.77 13.54
C ALA A 83 6.81 2.35 12.08
N LEU A 84 5.79 1.87 11.38
CA LEU A 84 5.88 1.41 9.99
C LEU A 84 6.08 2.55 8.99
N TRP A 85 5.70 3.77 9.38
CA TRP A 85 5.70 4.94 8.50
C TRP A 85 6.89 5.85 8.75
N THR A 86 7.95 5.34 9.39
CA THR A 86 9.14 6.12 9.79
C THR A 86 10.23 6.17 8.73
N THR A 87 10.12 5.41 7.65
CA THR A 87 11.11 5.42 6.56
C THR A 87 10.41 5.44 5.22
N VAL A 88 10.86 6.33 4.34
CA VAL A 88 10.35 6.48 2.97
C VAL A 88 11.50 6.68 1.99
N CYS A 89 11.54 5.85 0.95
CA CYS A 89 12.55 5.87 -0.11
C CYS A 89 11.97 6.49 -1.40
N ILE A 90 12.35 7.73 -1.70
CA ILE A 90 11.85 8.49 -2.85
C ILE A 90 12.85 8.34 -4.01
N SER A 91 12.47 7.60 -5.03
CA SER A 91 13.27 7.39 -6.26
C SER A 91 12.69 8.08 -7.49
N THR A 92 11.42 8.51 -7.46
CA THR A 92 10.75 9.18 -8.58
C THR A 92 9.90 10.36 -8.10
N ASN A 93 9.59 11.31 -9.00
CA ASN A 93 8.65 12.40 -8.72
C ASN A 93 7.27 11.89 -8.29
N HIS A 94 6.85 10.71 -8.75
CA HIS A 94 5.59 10.09 -8.31
C HIS A 94 5.60 9.71 -6.82
N HIS A 95 6.78 9.40 -6.26
CA HIS A 95 6.92 9.02 -4.85
C HIS A 95 6.86 10.23 -3.89
N MET A 96 7.06 11.47 -4.37
CA MET A 96 6.97 12.67 -3.53
C MET A 96 5.59 12.83 -2.88
N HIS A 97 4.51 12.63 -3.63
CA HIS A 97 3.14 12.71 -3.07
C HIS A 97 2.89 11.70 -1.94
N ARG A 98 3.67 10.61 -1.90
CA ARG A 98 3.55 9.61 -0.85
C ARG A 98 4.31 10.01 0.41
N ALA A 99 5.40 10.77 0.30
CA ALA A 99 6.13 11.27 1.46
C ALA A 99 5.23 12.06 2.42
N VAL A 100 4.27 12.83 1.89
CA VAL A 100 3.24 13.52 2.67
C VAL A 100 2.40 12.54 3.52
N ARG A 101 1.92 11.44 2.91
CA ARG A 101 1.16 10.42 3.64
C ARG A 101 2.01 9.70 4.70
N TRP A 102 3.30 9.52 4.44
CA TRP A 102 4.22 8.96 5.43
C TRP A 102 4.40 9.89 6.62
N MET A 103 4.57 11.19 6.35
CA MET A 103 4.67 12.21 7.38
C MET A 103 3.42 12.23 8.28
N GLU A 104 2.22 12.29 7.69
CA GLU A 104 0.94 12.23 8.41
C GLU A 104 0.83 10.98 9.31
N ARG A 105 1.31 9.82 8.83
CA ARG A 105 1.16 8.54 9.53
C ARG A 105 2.25 8.26 10.55
N SER A 106 3.44 8.86 10.40
CA SER A 106 4.55 8.77 11.36
C SER A 106 4.22 9.48 12.69
N LYS A 107 3.22 10.37 12.69
CA LYS A 107 2.77 11.16 13.84
C LYS A 107 3.92 11.97 14.43
N ARG A 108 4.36 11.65 15.66
CA ARG A 108 5.45 12.33 16.37
C ARG A 108 6.79 11.57 16.28
N ARG A 109 6.88 10.54 15.44
CA ARG A 109 8.12 9.78 15.26
C ARG A 109 9.00 10.43 14.20
N ASN A 110 10.31 10.32 14.38
CA ASN A 110 11.28 10.81 13.40
C ASN A 110 11.09 10.05 12.08
N LEU A 111 10.92 10.81 11.00
CA LEU A 111 10.81 10.30 9.64
C LEU A 111 12.19 10.37 8.96
N THR A 112 12.69 9.23 8.53
CA THR A 112 13.88 9.13 7.68
C THR A 112 13.43 9.12 6.22
N VAL A 113 13.86 10.13 5.46
CA VAL A 113 13.63 10.22 4.03
C VAL A 113 14.93 9.90 3.32
N THR A 114 14.95 8.83 2.51
CA THR A 114 16.06 8.52 1.61
C THR A 114 15.66 8.90 0.19
N MET A 115 16.57 9.54 -0.54
CA MET A 115 16.33 9.97 -1.91
C MET A 115 17.42 9.37 -2.80
N PHE A 116 17.00 8.73 -3.88
CA PHE A 116 17.92 8.16 -4.86
C PHE A 116 17.66 8.85 -6.19
N ALA A 117 18.69 9.51 -6.73
CA ALA A 117 18.67 10.03 -8.09
C ALA A 117 19.16 8.93 -9.03
N THR A 118 18.25 8.25 -9.73
CA THR A 118 18.66 7.38 -10.83
C THR A 118 19.22 8.24 -11.95
N HIS A 119 20.54 8.21 -12.15
CA HIS A 119 21.13 8.79 -13.35
C HIS A 119 20.69 7.93 -14.54
N PRO A 120 20.08 8.50 -15.60
CA PRO A 120 19.91 7.74 -16.82
C PRO A 120 21.31 7.43 -17.35
N VAL A 121 21.67 6.16 -17.40
CA VAL A 121 22.88 5.71 -18.08
C VAL A 121 22.66 6.01 -19.56
N THR A 122 23.16 7.15 -20.01
CA THR A 122 23.28 7.46 -21.45
C THR A 122 24.35 6.54 -22.00
N VAL A 123 23.93 5.42 -22.56
CA VAL A 123 24.76 4.58 -23.42
C VAL A 123 25.02 5.40 -24.70
N HIS A 124 26.24 5.91 -24.84
CA HIS A 124 26.76 6.53 -26.07
C HIS A 124 27.35 5.46 -26.99
#